data_AF-A0A2E5YRX6-F1
#
_entry.id   AF-A0A2E5YRX6-F1
#
_cell.length_a   1.000
_cell.length_b   1.000
_cell.length_c   1.000
_cell.angle_alpha   90.00
_cell.angle_beta   90.00
_cell.angle_gamma   90.00
#
_symmetry.space_group_name_H-M   'P 1'
#
loop_
_entity.id
_entity.type
_entity.pdbx_description
1 polymer ?
#
loop_
_entity_poly.entity_id
_entity_poly.type
_entity_poly.pdbx_seq_one_letter_code
_entity_poly.pdbx_strand_id
1 'polypeptide(L)'
;MRLLSIVPWVSRPPTRQVGPVSDDSPGFRSEVRAGQRGQEFQRMPTAARAKTNRDGTAGSTGRPRSEEAHQAILDATLALLVEVGFSALTVEGVAQRAGVGKATIYRRWASKLPLVVEAFGELPGFEEVDTGSLEVDLKETLNTYLNNFNSTSLGAVFPSLAGERAHNPELSKLLEPVTRGRREPFVRIFERARERGEISEEVDVDLAADLVVGPISVTLFFRGGTPSAKMVGPIVDLALSGILNRD
;
A
#
# COMPACT_ATOMS: atom_id res chain seq x y z
N MET A 1 14.71 -23.71 -49.11
CA MET A 1 15.12 -24.95 -48.41
C MET A 1 14.78 -24.76 -46.94
N ARG A 2 13.88 -25.60 -46.41
CA ARG A 2 13.40 -25.59 -45.01
C ARG A 2 14.45 -26.20 -44.08
N LEU A 3 14.55 -25.70 -42.84
CA LEU A 3 15.01 -26.34 -41.58
C LEU A 3 14.67 -25.30 -40.48
N LEU A 4 13.61 -25.36 -39.66
CA LEU A 4 13.18 -26.32 -38.63
C LEU A 4 14.28 -26.75 -37.65
N SER A 5 14.26 -26.20 -36.44
CA SER A 5 14.36 -26.88 -35.12
C SER A 5 15.03 -25.98 -34.07
N ILE A 6 14.82 -26.05 -32.75
CA ILE A 6 13.91 -26.73 -31.80
C ILE A 6 14.23 -25.99 -30.48
N VAL A 7 13.24 -25.55 -29.70
CA VAL A 7 13.45 -25.09 -28.31
C VAL A 7 12.80 -26.11 -27.38
N PRO A 8 13.52 -26.71 -26.40
CA PRO A 8 12.95 -27.74 -25.54
C PRO A 8 12.29 -27.17 -24.27
N TRP A 9 11.04 -27.58 -24.08
CA TRP A 9 10.37 -28.04 -22.84
C TRP A 9 10.52 -27.24 -21.53
N VAL A 10 9.37 -26.76 -21.01
CA VAL A 10 9.13 -26.40 -19.61
C VAL A 10 8.24 -27.47 -18.97
N SER A 11 8.73 -28.11 -17.91
CA SER A 11 8.01 -29.10 -17.11
C SER A 11 6.94 -28.45 -16.23
N ARG A 12 5.71 -28.96 -16.26
CA ARG A 12 4.61 -28.60 -15.35
C ARG A 12 4.72 -29.36 -14.02
N PRO A 13 4.52 -28.74 -12.85
CA PRO A 13 4.32 -29.47 -11.59
C PRO A 13 2.85 -29.92 -11.42
N PRO A 14 2.59 -30.98 -10.62
CA PRO A 14 1.29 -31.65 -10.55
C PRO A 14 0.26 -30.93 -9.68
N THR A 15 -1.00 -31.01 -10.11
CA THR A 15 -2.21 -30.53 -9.41
C THR A 15 -2.48 -31.36 -8.16
N ARG A 16 -2.60 -30.71 -6.99
CA ARG A 16 -3.01 -31.35 -5.74
C ARG A 16 -4.52 -31.15 -5.54
N GLN A 17 -5.28 -32.24 -5.47
CA GLN A 17 -6.70 -32.24 -5.12
C GLN A 17 -6.89 -31.82 -3.66
N VAL A 18 -7.85 -30.94 -3.40
CA VAL A 18 -8.29 -30.53 -2.06
C VAL A 18 -9.67 -31.16 -1.81
N GLY A 19 -9.77 -31.99 -0.77
CA GLY A 19 -11.02 -32.60 -0.30
C GLY A 19 -11.87 -31.63 0.54
N PRO A 20 -13.12 -31.99 0.85
CA PRO A 20 -14.11 -31.06 1.41
C PRO A 20 -13.83 -30.70 2.87
N VAL A 21 -14.07 -29.42 3.19
CA VAL A 21 -14.01 -28.84 4.54
C VAL A 21 -15.32 -29.11 5.27
N SER A 22 -15.26 -29.80 6.41
CA SER A 22 -16.38 -29.97 7.34
C SER A 22 -16.47 -28.78 8.30
N ASP A 23 -17.64 -28.16 8.34
CA ASP A 23 -18.03 -27.05 9.24
C ASP A 23 -18.57 -27.63 10.56
N ASP A 24 -17.84 -27.39 11.66
CA ASP A 24 -18.28 -27.69 13.02
C ASP A 24 -18.10 -26.42 13.88
N SER A 25 -19.15 -25.62 13.95
CA SER A 25 -19.28 -24.49 14.88
C SER A 25 -20.28 -24.82 16.00
N PRO A 26 -19.89 -24.85 17.29
CA PRO A 26 -20.85 -24.91 18.38
C PRO A 26 -21.32 -23.50 18.80
N GLY A 27 -22.64 -23.34 18.81
CA GLY A 27 -23.34 -22.11 19.16
C GLY A 27 -23.27 -21.74 20.64
N PHE A 28 -23.26 -20.44 20.91
CA PHE A 28 -23.30 -19.86 22.25
C PHE A 28 -24.64 -19.14 22.45
N ARG A 29 -25.50 -19.70 23.32
CA ARG A 29 -26.63 -19.01 23.94
C ARG A 29 -26.33 -18.93 25.44
N SER A 30 -26.37 -17.73 26.02
CA SER A 30 -26.59 -17.59 27.46
C SER A 30 -27.42 -16.35 27.76
N GLU A 31 -28.32 -16.57 28.71
CA GLU A 31 -29.45 -15.76 29.09
C GLU A 31 -29.07 -14.60 30.02
N VAL A 32 -29.83 -13.52 29.91
CA VAL A 32 -29.78 -12.35 30.78
C VAL A 32 -30.69 -12.60 31.99
N ARG A 33 -30.15 -12.51 33.21
CA ARG A 33 -30.93 -12.31 34.44
C ARG A 33 -30.43 -11.07 35.17
N ALA A 34 -31.38 -10.19 35.49
CA ALA A 34 -31.20 -8.97 36.26
C ALA A 34 -31.84 -9.10 37.66
N GLY A 35 -31.31 -8.35 38.62
CA GLY A 35 -31.92 -8.00 39.91
C GLY A 35 -31.07 -8.43 41.12
N GLN A 36 -30.91 -7.67 42.20
CA GLN A 36 -31.18 -6.27 42.56
C GLN A 36 -30.71 -6.10 44.03
N ARG A 37 -30.30 -4.87 44.43
CA ARG A 37 -30.17 -4.31 45.82
C ARG A 37 -28.99 -4.82 46.69
N GLY A 38 -28.29 -4.02 47.52
CA GLY A 38 -28.34 -2.60 47.88
C GLY A 38 -27.58 -2.33 49.20
N GLN A 39 -27.05 -1.10 49.37
CA GLN A 39 -26.61 -0.40 50.62
C GLN A 39 -25.31 -0.92 51.32
N GLU A 40 -24.46 -0.15 52.01
CA GLU A 40 -24.52 1.20 52.62
C GLU A 40 -23.09 1.73 52.94
N PHE A 41 -23.02 3.02 53.28
CA PHE A 41 -21.88 3.91 53.55
C PHE A 41 -20.95 3.54 54.73
N GLN A 42 -19.66 3.93 54.63
CA GLN A 42 -18.97 4.59 55.75
C GLN A 42 -17.77 5.48 55.30
N ARG A 43 -17.70 6.68 55.89
CA ARG A 43 -16.66 7.71 55.71
C ARG A 43 -15.50 7.55 56.72
N MET A 44 -14.37 8.19 56.40
CA MET A 44 -13.00 8.14 56.93
C MET A 44 -12.77 8.57 58.40
N PRO A 45 -11.52 8.45 58.93
CA PRO A 45 -10.68 9.67 59.03
C PRO A 45 -9.16 9.48 58.77
N THR A 46 -8.41 10.53 59.10
CA THR A 46 -7.25 11.15 58.44
C THR A 46 -5.87 10.87 59.10
N ALA A 47 -4.80 11.07 58.31
CA ALA A 47 -3.44 11.59 58.63
C ALA A 47 -2.44 10.78 59.51
N ALA A 48 -1.26 10.45 58.96
CA ALA A 48 -0.02 11.24 59.12
C ALA A 48 1.30 10.45 58.85
N ARG A 49 2.18 11.09 58.05
CA ARG A 49 3.64 11.23 58.19
C ARG A 49 4.60 10.45 57.26
N ALA A 50 5.07 11.21 56.26
CA ALA A 50 6.43 11.37 55.71
C ALA A 50 7.41 10.17 55.68
N LYS A 51 7.78 9.78 54.44
CA LYS A 51 9.19 9.62 54.05
C LYS A 51 9.41 10.18 52.65
N THR A 52 10.25 11.21 52.61
CA THR A 52 10.89 11.77 51.41
C THR A 52 11.75 10.69 50.78
N ASN A 53 11.45 10.29 49.55
CA ASN A 53 12.46 9.74 48.65
C ASN A 53 12.34 10.49 47.33
N ARG A 54 13.18 11.52 47.19
CA ARG A 54 13.54 12.04 45.88
C ARG A 54 14.62 11.10 45.37
N ASP A 55 14.30 10.37 44.30
CA ASP A 55 15.17 10.16 43.15
C ASP A 55 14.47 9.26 42.14
N GLY A 56 14.55 9.66 40.86
CA GLY A 56 14.10 8.87 39.72
C GLY A 56 12.79 9.33 39.09
N THR A 57 12.80 10.52 38.50
CA THR A 57 11.81 10.96 37.51
C THR A 57 11.60 9.89 36.44
N ALA A 58 10.37 9.41 36.34
CA ALA A 58 9.86 8.75 35.15
C ALA A 58 9.83 9.76 33.98
N GLY A 59 10.51 9.43 32.89
CA GLY A 59 10.61 10.18 31.63
C GLY A 59 12.01 9.94 31.05
N SER A 60 12.24 9.28 29.91
CA SER A 60 11.48 9.15 28.67
C SER A 60 11.61 7.75 28.06
N THR A 61 10.49 7.16 27.69
CA THR A 61 10.33 5.87 27.00
C THR A 61 10.81 5.89 25.54
N GLY A 62 11.87 5.16 25.21
CA GLY A 62 12.01 4.36 23.96
C GLY A 62 12.23 5.02 22.58
N ARG A 63 12.28 6.35 22.45
CA ARG A 63 12.12 7.06 21.15
C ARG A 63 13.41 7.81 20.74
N PRO A 64 14.49 7.10 20.35
CA PRO A 64 14.96 7.08 18.93
C PRO A 64 15.26 5.68 18.37
N ARG A 65 15.79 4.76 19.19
CA ARG A 65 16.14 3.37 18.80
C ARG A 65 14.95 2.57 18.26
N SER A 66 13.74 2.85 18.76
CA SER A 66 12.53 2.17 18.31
C SER A 66 12.10 2.63 16.92
N GLU A 67 12.46 3.86 16.53
CA GLU A 67 12.18 4.43 15.21
C GLU A 67 13.24 3.98 14.20
N GLU A 68 14.51 4.00 14.58
CA GLU A 68 15.61 3.45 13.77
C GLU A 68 15.36 1.98 13.42
N ALA A 69 14.95 1.16 14.40
CA ALA A 69 14.62 -0.23 14.16
C ALA A 69 13.37 -0.40 13.28
N HIS A 70 12.40 0.52 13.38
CA HIS A 70 11.20 0.49 12.57
C HIS A 70 11.53 0.79 11.10
N GLN A 71 12.26 1.87 10.84
CA GLN A 71 12.71 2.22 9.49
C GLN A 71 13.60 1.11 8.89
N ALA A 72 14.55 0.56 9.65
CA ALA A 72 15.42 -0.52 9.18
C ALA A 72 14.63 -1.77 8.75
N ILE A 73 13.49 -2.06 9.40
CA ILE A 73 12.61 -3.17 9.03
C ILE A 73 11.87 -2.87 7.72
N LEU A 74 11.37 -1.63 7.54
CA LEU A 74 10.68 -1.22 6.32
C LEU A 74 11.63 -1.20 5.11
N ASP A 75 12.84 -0.64 5.28
CA ASP A 75 13.89 -0.61 4.25
C ASP A 75 14.32 -2.02 3.85
N ALA A 76 14.54 -2.92 4.83
CA ALA A 76 14.86 -4.31 4.57
C ALA A 76 13.73 -5.04 3.82
N THR A 77 12.47 -4.71 4.14
CA THR A 77 11.29 -5.25 3.46
C THR A 77 11.24 -4.80 2.01
N LEU A 78 11.42 -3.50 1.74
CA LEU A 78 11.48 -2.96 0.38
C LEU A 78 12.62 -3.57 -0.44
N ALA A 79 13.81 -3.66 0.13
CA ALA A 79 14.96 -4.28 -0.54
C ALA A 79 14.69 -5.75 -0.91
N LEU A 80 14.11 -6.53 0.01
CA LEU A 80 13.74 -7.93 -0.27
C LEU A 80 12.61 -8.04 -1.31
N LEU A 81 11.63 -7.13 -1.31
CA LEU A 81 10.60 -7.11 -2.35
C LEU A 81 11.20 -6.89 -3.74
N VAL A 82 12.21 -6.03 -3.86
CA VAL A 82 12.94 -5.80 -5.12
C VAL A 82 13.76 -7.03 -5.52
N GLU A 83 14.46 -7.65 -4.57
CA GLU A 83 15.38 -8.77 -4.86
C GLU A 83 14.68 -10.09 -5.17
N VAL A 84 13.66 -10.45 -4.39
CA VAL A 84 13.05 -11.79 -4.44
C VAL A 84 11.53 -11.78 -4.66
N GLY A 85 10.90 -10.60 -4.68
CA GLY A 85 9.46 -10.45 -4.84
C GLY A 85 8.65 -10.84 -3.60
N PHE A 86 7.34 -10.59 -3.65
CA PHE A 86 6.44 -10.83 -2.53
C PHE A 86 6.41 -12.31 -2.07
N SER A 87 6.33 -13.25 -3.00
CA SER A 87 6.07 -14.66 -2.68
C SER A 87 7.25 -15.30 -1.92
N ALA A 88 8.50 -14.95 -2.27
CA ALA A 88 9.69 -15.46 -1.60
C ALA A 88 10.11 -14.67 -0.36
N LEU A 89 9.54 -13.48 -0.13
CA LEU A 89 9.81 -12.70 1.08
C LEU A 89 9.31 -13.42 2.33
N THR A 90 10.16 -13.49 3.36
CA THR A 90 9.88 -14.07 4.68
C THR A 90 10.18 -13.06 5.81
N VAL A 91 9.46 -13.16 6.93
CA VAL A 91 9.71 -12.33 8.12
C VAL A 91 11.09 -12.62 8.71
N GLU A 92 11.54 -13.87 8.65
CA GLU A 92 12.90 -14.31 8.99
C GLU A 92 13.97 -13.55 8.17
N GLY A 93 13.80 -13.49 6.85
CA GLY A 93 14.73 -12.79 5.97
C GLY A 93 14.76 -11.29 6.25
N VAL A 94 13.59 -10.68 6.49
CA VAL A 94 13.50 -9.27 6.89
C VAL A 94 14.24 -9.03 8.21
N ALA A 95 13.99 -9.86 9.23
CA ALA A 95 14.63 -9.76 10.53
C ALA A 95 16.16 -9.84 10.42
N GLN A 96 16.65 -10.81 9.65
CA GLN A 96 18.07 -11.00 9.40
C GLN A 96 18.69 -9.78 8.73
N ARG A 97 18.06 -9.25 7.67
CA ARG A 97 18.58 -8.10 6.93
C ARG A 97 18.51 -6.79 7.73
N ALA A 98 17.44 -6.58 8.50
CA ALA A 98 17.29 -5.42 9.37
C ALA A 98 18.14 -5.49 10.65
N GLY A 99 18.78 -6.62 10.94
CA GLY A 99 19.58 -6.80 12.15
C GLY A 99 18.76 -6.84 13.45
N VAL A 100 17.50 -7.29 13.36
CA VAL A 100 16.57 -7.34 14.51
C VAL A 100 16.09 -8.76 14.79
N GLY A 101 15.61 -9.02 16.01
CA GLY A 101 14.95 -10.29 16.34
C GLY A 101 13.53 -10.37 15.78
N LYS A 102 13.06 -11.56 15.43
CA LYS A 102 11.68 -11.79 14.94
C LYS A 102 10.60 -11.25 15.86
N ALA A 103 10.78 -11.36 17.18
CA ALA A 103 9.85 -10.82 18.17
C ALA A 103 9.69 -9.29 18.07
N THR A 104 10.70 -8.57 17.56
CA THR A 104 10.61 -7.13 17.31
C THR A 104 9.65 -6.82 16.16
N ILE A 105 9.66 -7.63 15.10
CA ILE A 105 8.72 -7.49 13.98
C ILE A 105 7.31 -7.89 14.42
N TYR A 106 7.14 -9.08 15.00
CA TYR A 106 5.81 -9.60 15.36
C TYR A 106 5.06 -8.76 16.41
N ARG A 107 5.78 -7.97 17.21
CA ARG A 107 5.17 -7.01 18.15
C ARG A 107 4.42 -5.88 17.42
N ARG A 108 4.85 -5.50 16.22
CA ARG A 108 4.29 -4.39 15.42
C ARG A 108 3.39 -4.89 14.30
N TRP A 109 3.78 -5.98 13.63
CA TRP A 109 3.05 -6.56 12.52
C TRP A 109 2.68 -8.01 12.80
N ALA A 110 1.38 -8.30 12.82
CA ALA A 110 0.89 -9.65 13.10
C ALA A 110 1.29 -10.68 12.03
N SER A 111 1.57 -10.25 10.80
CA SER A 111 1.97 -11.11 9.69
C SER A 111 2.81 -10.35 8.65
N LYS A 112 3.25 -11.05 7.60
CA LYS A 112 3.96 -10.46 6.45
C LYS A 112 3.14 -9.38 5.73
N LEU A 113 1.81 -9.51 5.68
CA LEU A 113 0.95 -8.64 4.88
C LEU A 113 0.95 -7.18 5.36
N PRO A 114 0.60 -6.86 6.62
CA PRO A 114 0.62 -5.48 7.09
C PRO A 114 2.04 -4.89 7.06
N LEU A 115 3.08 -5.71 7.25
CA LEU A 115 4.48 -5.26 7.10
C LEU A 115 4.79 -4.79 5.68
N VAL A 116 4.44 -5.61 4.67
CA VAL A 116 4.65 -5.28 3.26
C VAL A 116 3.84 -4.05 2.85
N VAL A 117 2.59 -3.93 3.32
CA VAL A 117 1.71 -2.80 2.99
C VAL A 117 2.22 -1.51 3.58
N GLU A 118 2.70 -1.53 4.82
CA GLU A 118 3.31 -0.37 5.46
C GLU A 118 4.61 0.03 4.75
N ALA A 119 5.50 -0.93 4.46
CA ALA A 119 6.72 -0.68 3.71
C ALA A 119 6.44 -0.07 2.32
N PHE A 120 5.41 -0.56 1.63
CA PHE A 120 4.96 0.01 0.36
C PHE A 120 4.35 1.42 0.52
N GLY A 121 3.71 1.69 1.66
CA GLY A 121 3.17 3.01 2.02
C GLY A 121 4.25 4.07 2.21
N GLU A 122 5.42 3.70 2.72
CA GLU A 122 6.57 4.60 2.92
C GLU A 122 7.25 5.05 1.63
N LEU A 123 7.02 4.36 0.50
CA LEU A 123 7.54 4.82 -0.78
C LEU A 123 6.93 6.19 -1.11
N PRO A 124 7.72 7.15 -1.64
CA PRO A 124 7.26 8.51 -1.78
C PRO A 124 5.98 8.60 -2.63
N GLY A 125 5.07 9.44 -2.15
CA GLY A 125 3.93 9.91 -2.92
C GLY A 125 4.34 11.03 -3.89
N PHE A 126 3.35 11.67 -4.47
CA PHE A 126 3.51 12.90 -5.23
C PHE A 126 2.33 13.80 -4.93
N GLU A 127 2.54 15.10 -4.99
CA GLU A 127 1.47 16.09 -4.90
C GLU A 127 1.07 16.52 -6.31
N GLU A 128 -0.17 16.94 -6.46
CA GLU A 128 -0.63 17.55 -7.68
C GLU A 128 -0.08 18.97 -7.86
N VAL A 129 0.00 19.38 -9.12
CA VAL A 129 0.22 20.77 -9.50
C VAL A 129 -1.14 21.46 -9.70
N ASP A 130 -1.23 22.74 -9.33
CA ASP A 130 -2.38 23.59 -9.59
C ASP A 130 -1.95 24.92 -10.21
N THR A 131 -1.82 24.92 -11.53
CA THR A 131 -1.57 26.11 -12.36
C THR A 131 -2.86 26.77 -12.84
N GLY A 132 -4.01 26.10 -12.68
CA GLY A 132 -5.29 26.53 -13.23
C GLY A 132 -5.55 26.07 -14.66
N SER A 133 -4.75 25.15 -15.20
CA SER A 133 -4.96 24.52 -16.51
C SER A 133 -4.86 23.01 -16.39
N LEU A 134 -5.94 22.31 -16.77
CA LEU A 134 -5.98 20.85 -16.70
C LEU A 134 -4.81 20.20 -17.46
N GLU A 135 -4.51 20.68 -18.66
CA GLU A 135 -3.43 20.13 -19.49
C GLU A 135 -2.06 20.27 -18.82
N VAL A 136 -1.75 21.47 -18.30
CA VAL A 136 -0.46 21.75 -17.65
C VAL A 136 -0.34 20.94 -16.36
N ASP A 137 -1.38 20.95 -15.54
CA ASP A 137 -1.42 20.24 -14.25
C ASP A 137 -1.21 18.73 -14.45
N LEU A 138 -1.86 18.12 -15.45
CA LEU A 138 -1.66 16.72 -15.80
C LEU A 138 -0.24 16.45 -16.29
N LYS A 139 0.31 17.28 -17.18
CA LYS A 139 1.65 17.07 -17.75
C LYS A 139 2.72 17.16 -16.66
N GLU A 140 2.67 18.16 -15.78
CA GLU A 140 3.65 18.30 -14.71
C GLU A 140 3.52 17.18 -13.66
N THR A 141 2.30 16.87 -13.24
CA THR A 141 2.05 15.82 -12.25
C THR A 141 2.44 14.43 -12.78
N LEU A 142 2.16 14.11 -14.06
CA LEU A 142 2.60 12.87 -14.69
C LEU A 142 4.13 12.76 -14.80
N ASN A 143 4.84 13.86 -15.04
CA ASN A 143 6.30 13.85 -15.04
C ASN A 143 6.86 13.51 -13.65
N THR A 144 6.30 14.10 -12.59
CA THR A 144 6.66 13.78 -11.20
C THR A 144 6.34 12.32 -10.88
N TYR A 145 5.15 11.85 -11.27
CA TYR A 145 4.74 10.46 -11.11
C TYR A 145 5.71 9.49 -11.79
N LEU A 146 6.04 9.72 -13.07
CA LEU A 146 7.02 8.92 -13.81
C LEU A 146 8.41 8.94 -13.17
N ASN A 147 8.86 10.11 -12.70
CA ASN A 147 10.14 10.22 -12.01
C ASN A 147 10.16 9.35 -10.75
N ASN A 148 9.08 9.31 -9.97
CA ASN A 148 9.00 8.45 -8.79
C ASN A 148 9.09 6.96 -9.15
N PHE A 149 8.45 6.52 -10.24
CA PHE A 149 8.58 5.14 -10.72
C PHE A 149 10.01 4.77 -11.12
N ASN A 150 10.75 5.72 -11.70
CA ASN A 150 12.09 5.49 -12.25
C ASN A 150 13.22 5.72 -11.24
N SER A 151 13.01 6.55 -10.21
CA SER A 151 14.04 6.94 -9.23
C SER A 151 13.92 6.23 -7.88
N THR A 152 12.87 5.42 -7.68
CA THR A 152 12.59 4.71 -6.43
C THR A 152 12.27 3.25 -6.67
N SER A 153 12.14 2.46 -5.60
CA SER A 153 11.72 1.06 -5.70
C SER A 153 10.25 0.87 -6.12
N LEU A 154 9.48 1.95 -6.30
CA LEU A 154 8.07 1.89 -6.68
C LEU A 154 7.84 1.09 -7.96
N GLY A 155 8.64 1.33 -9.00
CA GLY A 155 8.51 0.63 -10.28
C GLY A 155 8.86 -0.86 -10.23
N ALA A 156 9.66 -1.29 -9.24
CA ALA A 156 10.01 -2.69 -9.04
C ALA A 156 9.04 -3.42 -8.10
N VAL A 157 8.61 -2.75 -7.02
CA VAL A 157 7.75 -3.35 -5.98
C VAL A 157 6.29 -3.41 -6.42
N PHE A 158 5.77 -2.35 -7.03
CA PHE A 158 4.34 -2.26 -7.34
C PHE A 158 3.84 -3.36 -8.30
N PRO A 159 4.55 -3.73 -9.39
CA PRO A 159 4.14 -4.84 -10.25
C PRO A 159 4.05 -6.18 -9.50
N SER A 160 5.00 -6.44 -8.59
CA SER A 160 4.99 -7.68 -7.78
C SER A 160 3.76 -7.74 -6.88
N LEU A 161 3.42 -6.63 -6.22
CA LEU A 161 2.23 -6.56 -5.37
C LEU A 161 0.94 -6.61 -6.19
N ALA A 162 0.89 -5.94 -7.34
CA ALA A 162 -0.26 -5.96 -8.23
C ALA A 162 -0.59 -7.37 -8.74
N GLY A 163 0.43 -8.16 -9.11
CA GLY A 163 0.26 -9.54 -9.52
C GLY A 163 -0.27 -10.46 -8.41
N GLU A 164 0.20 -10.27 -7.17
CA GLU A 164 -0.19 -11.10 -6.04
C GLU A 164 -1.66 -10.90 -5.61
N ARG A 165 -2.22 -9.69 -5.80
CA ARG A 165 -3.60 -9.35 -5.39
C ARG A 165 -4.66 -10.32 -5.93
N ALA A 166 -4.44 -10.91 -7.10
CA ALA A 166 -5.39 -11.85 -7.73
C ALA A 166 -5.60 -13.14 -6.91
N HIS A 167 -4.62 -13.53 -6.09
CA HIS A 167 -4.64 -14.77 -5.32
C HIS A 167 -4.66 -14.53 -3.80
N ASN A 168 -4.61 -13.27 -3.37
CA ASN A 168 -4.55 -12.88 -1.97
C ASN A 168 -5.57 -11.76 -1.66
N PRO A 169 -6.81 -12.12 -1.29
CA PRO A 169 -7.86 -11.14 -0.97
C PRO A 169 -7.53 -10.24 0.22
N GLU A 170 -6.80 -10.77 1.21
CA GLU A 170 -6.38 -9.99 2.39
C GLU A 170 -5.36 -8.92 2.00
N LEU A 171 -4.36 -9.27 1.19
CA LEU A 171 -3.42 -8.30 0.62
C LEU A 171 -4.15 -7.26 -0.22
N SER A 172 -5.11 -7.66 -1.06
CA SER A 172 -5.89 -6.72 -1.86
C SER A 172 -6.64 -5.72 -0.98
N LYS A 173 -7.27 -6.18 0.11
CA LYS A 173 -7.96 -5.32 1.08
C LYS A 173 -7.02 -4.34 1.78
N LEU A 174 -5.83 -4.79 2.19
CA LEU A 174 -4.86 -3.95 2.89
C LEU A 174 -4.17 -2.94 1.96
N LEU A 175 -3.92 -3.29 0.69
CA LEU A 175 -3.33 -2.38 -0.29
C LEU A 175 -4.30 -1.31 -0.79
N GLU A 176 -5.60 -1.59 -0.75
CA GLU A 176 -6.63 -0.74 -1.32
C GLU A 176 -6.50 0.74 -0.89
N PRO A 177 -6.43 1.08 0.41
CA PRO A 177 -6.28 2.48 0.84
C PRO A 177 -4.98 3.13 0.37
N VAL A 178 -3.88 2.38 0.34
CA VAL A 178 -2.57 2.89 -0.11
C VAL A 178 -2.61 3.18 -1.62
N THR A 179 -3.20 2.29 -2.41
CA THR A 179 -3.35 2.50 -3.86
C THR A 179 -4.34 3.62 -4.18
N ARG A 180 -5.40 3.80 -3.36
CA ARG A 180 -6.31 4.94 -3.48
C ARG A 180 -5.60 6.26 -3.17
N GLY A 181 -4.86 6.36 -2.07
CA GLY A 181 -4.13 7.58 -1.73
C GLY A 181 -3.12 7.99 -2.82
N ARG A 182 -2.47 7.02 -3.46
CA ARG A 182 -1.54 7.29 -4.58
C ARG A 182 -2.21 7.82 -5.84
N ARG A 183 -3.51 7.61 -6.05
CA ARG A 183 -4.24 8.11 -7.24
C ARG A 183 -4.88 9.47 -7.00
N GLU A 184 -5.08 9.82 -5.73
CA GLU A 184 -5.85 10.99 -5.30
C GLU A 184 -5.36 12.32 -5.91
N PRO A 185 -4.05 12.59 -6.07
CA PRO A 185 -3.60 13.83 -6.72
C PRO A 185 -4.17 14.01 -8.14
N PHE A 186 -4.28 12.94 -8.93
CA PHE A 186 -4.88 13.02 -10.27
C PHE A 186 -6.39 13.26 -10.21
N VAL A 187 -7.08 12.63 -9.26
CA VAL A 187 -8.52 12.86 -9.05
C VAL A 187 -8.77 14.33 -8.73
N ARG A 188 -7.99 14.92 -7.81
CA ARG A 188 -8.12 16.32 -7.43
C ARG A 188 -7.89 17.28 -8.60
N ILE A 189 -6.96 16.96 -9.51
CA ILE A 189 -6.76 17.74 -10.75
C ILE A 189 -8.04 17.77 -11.60
N PHE A 190 -8.66 16.61 -11.83
CA PHE A 190 -9.90 16.53 -12.62
C PHE A 190 -11.08 17.20 -11.91
N GLU A 191 -11.19 17.07 -10.59
CA GLU A 191 -12.22 17.76 -9.81
C GLU A 191 -12.11 19.28 -9.93
N ARG A 192 -10.90 19.85 -9.79
CA ARG A 192 -10.69 21.29 -9.99
C ARG A 192 -10.98 21.73 -11.42
N ALA A 193 -10.60 20.94 -12.41
CA ALA A 193 -10.91 21.23 -13.80
C ALA A 193 -12.43 21.26 -14.06
N ARG A 194 -13.19 20.38 -13.39
CA ARG A 194 -14.66 20.38 -13.42
C ARG A 194 -15.23 21.64 -12.78
N GLU A 195 -14.73 22.04 -11.61
CA GLU A 195 -15.13 23.28 -10.94
C GLU A 195 -14.89 24.54 -11.80
N ARG A 196 -13.83 24.51 -12.62
CA ARG A 196 -13.51 25.57 -13.59
C ARG A 196 -14.30 25.48 -14.91
N GLY A 197 -15.06 24.40 -15.13
CA GLY A 197 -15.81 24.16 -16.35
C GLY A 197 -14.96 23.72 -17.55
N GLU A 198 -13.72 23.26 -17.33
CA GLU A 198 -12.85 22.74 -18.40
C GLU A 198 -13.29 21.35 -18.88
N ILE A 199 -14.02 20.60 -18.05
CA ILE A 199 -14.58 19.28 -18.38
C ILE A 199 -16.07 19.22 -18.04
N SER A 200 -16.80 18.32 -18.70
CA SER A 200 -18.23 18.09 -18.44
C SER A 200 -18.46 17.51 -17.04
N GLU A 201 -19.56 17.91 -16.39
CA GLU A 201 -20.05 17.33 -15.13
C GLU A 201 -20.34 15.82 -15.21
N GLU A 202 -20.57 15.31 -16.42
CA GLU A 202 -20.82 13.89 -16.69
C GLU A 202 -19.54 13.04 -16.69
N VAL A 203 -18.35 13.66 -16.65
CA VAL A 203 -17.08 12.94 -16.63
C VAL A 203 -16.89 12.24 -15.29
N ASP A 204 -16.70 10.92 -15.35
CA ASP A 204 -16.19 10.14 -14.23
C ASP A 204 -14.71 10.48 -14.01
N VAL A 205 -14.45 11.27 -12.96
CA VAL A 205 -13.10 11.74 -12.61
C VAL A 205 -12.17 10.61 -12.19
N ASP A 206 -12.72 9.52 -11.65
CA ASP A 206 -11.95 8.35 -11.28
C ASP A 206 -11.47 7.65 -12.55
N LEU A 207 -12.36 7.43 -13.51
CA LEU A 207 -11.99 6.85 -14.79
C LEU A 207 -11.01 7.75 -15.57
N ALA A 208 -11.20 9.07 -15.51
CA ALA A 208 -10.29 10.03 -16.15
C ALA A 208 -8.87 9.96 -15.56
N ALA A 209 -8.74 9.84 -14.23
CA ALA A 209 -7.47 9.62 -13.57
C ALA A 209 -6.82 8.28 -13.99
N ASP A 210 -7.60 7.22 -14.13
CA ASP A 210 -7.10 5.92 -14.59
C ASP A 210 -6.64 5.96 -16.06
N LEU A 211 -7.28 6.75 -16.92
CA LEU A 211 -6.90 6.91 -18.32
C LEU A 211 -5.49 7.52 -18.49
N VAL A 212 -5.12 8.49 -17.64
CA VAL A 212 -3.79 9.13 -17.72
C VAL A 212 -2.68 8.29 -17.12
N VAL A 213 -2.98 7.48 -16.09
CA VAL A 213 -2.00 6.59 -15.45
C VAL A 213 -1.87 5.24 -16.20
N GLY A 214 -2.96 4.77 -16.80
CA GLY A 214 -3.07 3.45 -17.42
C GLY A 214 -1.95 3.09 -18.39
N PRO A 215 -1.57 3.95 -19.36
CA PRO A 215 -0.48 3.67 -20.30
C PRO A 215 0.88 3.43 -19.63
N ILE A 216 1.14 4.10 -18.50
CA ILE A 216 2.35 3.92 -17.69
C ILE A 216 2.31 2.53 -17.05
N SER A 217 1.20 2.20 -16.38
CA SER A 217 0.99 0.88 -15.78
C SER A 217 1.08 -0.24 -16.80
N VAL A 218 0.53 -0.05 -18.01
CA VAL A 218 0.62 -1.06 -19.08
C VAL A 218 2.06 -1.27 -19.55
N THR A 219 2.81 -0.19 -19.68
CA THR A 219 4.23 -0.27 -20.08
C THR A 219 5.06 -1.04 -19.05
N LEU A 220 4.82 -0.74 -17.77
CA LEU A 220 5.55 -1.35 -16.66
C LEU A 220 5.13 -2.79 -16.38
N PHE A 221 3.82 -3.06 -16.28
CA PHE A 221 3.31 -4.35 -15.81
C PHE A 221 3.24 -5.41 -16.90
N PHE A 222 2.91 -5.02 -18.13
CA PHE A 222 2.59 -5.99 -19.19
C PHE A 222 3.60 -5.97 -20.33
N ARG A 223 4.16 -4.80 -20.68
CA ARG A 223 5.13 -4.70 -21.79
C ARG A 223 6.58 -4.90 -21.33
N GLY A 224 6.86 -4.80 -20.03
CA GLY A 224 8.21 -4.93 -19.46
C GLY A 224 9.16 -3.81 -19.90
N GLY A 225 8.63 -2.64 -20.29
CA GLY A 225 9.42 -1.48 -20.67
C GLY A 225 9.59 -0.49 -19.52
N THR A 226 10.58 0.40 -19.64
CA THR A 226 10.73 1.54 -18.72
C THR A 226 9.88 2.71 -19.21
N PRO A 227 8.90 3.18 -18.42
CA PRO A 227 8.13 4.38 -18.77
C PRO A 227 9.04 5.61 -18.92
N SER A 228 8.81 6.40 -19.95
CA SER A 228 9.65 7.57 -20.26
C SER A 228 8.83 8.86 -20.33
N ALA A 229 9.48 10.00 -20.02
CA ALA A 229 8.86 11.32 -20.09
C ALA A 229 8.27 11.65 -21.47
N LYS A 230 8.77 11.03 -22.54
CA LYS A 230 8.23 11.18 -23.90
C LYS A 230 6.78 10.70 -24.05
N MET A 231 6.29 9.89 -23.10
CA MET A 231 4.92 9.40 -23.09
C MET A 231 3.93 10.46 -22.56
N VAL A 232 4.37 11.43 -21.75
CA VAL A 232 3.48 12.35 -21.03
C VAL A 232 2.61 13.17 -21.97
N GLY A 233 3.22 13.87 -22.93
CA GLY A 233 2.49 14.67 -23.92
C GLY A 233 1.42 13.85 -24.64
N PRO A 234 1.78 12.76 -25.34
CA PRO A 234 0.82 11.90 -26.02
C PRO A 234 -0.28 11.33 -25.11
N ILE A 235 0.02 10.95 -23.87
CA ILE A 235 -0.98 10.47 -22.90
C ILE A 235 -2.02 11.57 -22.64
N VAL A 236 -1.57 12.78 -22.28
CA VAL A 236 -2.46 13.89 -21.95
C VAL A 236 -3.27 14.32 -23.17
N ASP A 237 -2.61 14.47 -24.31
CA ASP A 237 -3.27 14.92 -25.54
C ASP A 237 -4.37 13.93 -25.97
N LEU A 238 -4.13 12.62 -25.86
CA LEU A 238 -5.12 11.57 -26.13
C LEU A 238 -6.25 11.52 -25.09
N ALA A 239 -5.93 11.76 -23.80
CA ALA A 239 -6.93 11.77 -22.75
C ALA A 239 -7.89 12.97 -22.88
N LEU A 240 -7.37 14.15 -23.26
CA LEU A 240 -8.16 15.37 -23.40
C LEU A 240 -8.91 15.46 -24.73
N SER A 241 -8.29 15.02 -25.84
CA SER A 241 -8.90 15.10 -27.17
C SER A 241 -9.77 13.88 -27.50
N GLY A 242 -9.57 12.77 -26.78
CA GLY A 242 -10.12 11.47 -27.17
C GLY A 242 -9.40 10.88 -28.40
N ILE A 243 -9.79 9.66 -28.77
CA ILE A 243 -9.17 8.91 -29.90
C ILE A 243 -9.81 9.27 -31.25
N LEU A 244 -11.07 9.70 -31.23
CA LEU A 244 -11.80 10.05 -32.45
C LEU A 244 -11.50 11.51 -32.80
N ASN A 245 -11.20 11.78 -34.08
CA ASN A 245 -11.38 13.13 -34.60
C ASN A 245 -12.86 13.46 -34.53
N ARG A 246 -13.21 14.47 -33.72
CA ARG A 246 -14.50 15.12 -33.83
C ARG A 246 -14.28 16.29 -34.78
N ASP A 247 -14.69 16.09 -36.03
CA ASP A 247 -14.81 17.16 -37.03
C ASP A 247 -15.86 18.20 -36.58
#